data_AF-A0A973GQ51-F1
#
_entry.id   AF-A0A973GQ51-F1
#
_cell.length_a   1.000
_cell.length_b   1.000
_cell.length_c   1.000
_cell.angle_alpha   90.00
_cell.angle_beta   90.00
_cell.angle_gamma   90.00
#
_symmetry.space_group_name_H-M   'P 1'
#
loop_
_entity.id
_entity.type
_entity.pdbx_description
1 polymer ?
#
loop_
_entity_poly.entity_id
_entity_poly.type
_entity_poly.pdbx_seq_one_letter_code
_entity_poly.pdbx_strand_id
1 'polypeptide(L)'
;PKDNTPGCTTEAQQFRDLHDEYRALGATVLGISRDSIRSHEGFKSKLALPFDLLSDEDEKVCAQFGVIKLKNMYGKQVRGIERSTFVLDGAGAIRREWRGVKADGHATEVLEFLKQLGPALELGRSFIRAEYQRSYAPLLLLWKGIGRYIVRNPRYKTLFGPVSISKDYRDLSCRIMVSYLKAHCLRSELAGSVRPRRAHRERLLNGLDTDAAMTVMGQDIDELSSLIAEIEPDGKGVPVLLRQYLKLNGGILGFNVDKDFNNVLDALIIVDLTRTDPKVLQRYLGKDGAEAFLAYHGTDSNDGLATCA
;
A
#
# COMPACT_ATOMS: atom_id res chain seq x y z
N PRO A 1 -4.05 -10.00 29.74
CA PRO A 1 -5.37 -9.33 29.66
C PRO A 1 -6.33 -9.94 30.67
N LYS A 2 -7.15 -9.12 31.33
CA LYS A 2 -8.18 -9.53 32.28
C LYS A 2 -9.25 -8.44 32.38
N ASP A 3 -10.51 -8.82 32.34
CA ASP A 3 -11.64 -7.89 32.43
C ASP A 3 -11.54 -6.99 33.68
N ASN A 4 -12.08 -5.77 33.56
CA ASN A 4 -12.14 -4.77 34.63
C ASN A 4 -10.78 -4.34 35.23
N THR A 5 -9.65 -4.71 34.63
CA THR A 5 -8.33 -4.18 35.03
C THR A 5 -8.02 -2.87 34.29
N PRO A 6 -7.35 -1.88 34.92
CA PRO A 6 -7.19 -0.54 34.35
C PRO A 6 -6.66 -0.53 32.91
N GLY A 7 -5.56 -1.24 32.65
CA GLY A 7 -4.99 -1.30 31.29
C GLY A 7 -5.88 -2.00 30.25
N CYS A 8 -6.67 -3.01 30.63
CA CYS A 8 -7.59 -3.64 29.68
C CYS A 8 -8.84 -2.78 29.45
N THR A 9 -9.28 -2.04 30.46
CA THR A 9 -10.34 -1.04 30.33
C THR A 9 -9.93 0.08 29.37
N THR A 10 -8.73 0.65 29.53
CA THR A 10 -8.21 1.69 28.63
C THR A 10 -8.14 1.21 27.19
N GLU A 11 -7.54 0.03 26.94
CA GLU A 11 -7.42 -0.52 25.58
C GLU A 11 -8.79 -0.76 24.95
N ALA A 12 -9.72 -1.41 25.68
CA ALA A 12 -11.07 -1.68 25.16
C ALA A 12 -11.85 -0.39 24.84
N GLN A 13 -11.71 0.65 25.67
CA GLN A 13 -12.32 1.96 25.40
C GLN A 13 -11.74 2.61 24.15
N GLN A 14 -10.43 2.57 23.95
CA GLN A 14 -9.80 3.16 22.76
C GLN A 14 -10.20 2.42 21.47
N PHE A 15 -10.29 1.09 21.49
CA PHE A 15 -10.83 0.33 20.36
C PHE A 15 -12.32 0.61 20.12
N ARG A 16 -13.11 0.87 21.16
CA ARG A 16 -14.51 1.28 21.04
C ARG A 16 -14.62 2.65 20.38
N ASP A 17 -13.85 3.61 20.87
CA ASP A 17 -13.95 4.99 20.44
C ASP A 17 -13.50 5.15 18.97
N LEU A 18 -12.59 4.28 18.49
CA LEU A 18 -12.15 4.21 17.09
C LEU A 18 -12.91 3.18 16.23
N HIS A 19 -13.92 2.50 16.78
CA HIS A 19 -14.50 1.30 16.15
C HIS A 19 -15.11 1.56 14.76
N ASP A 20 -15.72 2.73 14.55
CA ASP A 20 -16.30 3.08 13.25
C ASP A 20 -15.22 3.28 12.17
N GLU A 21 -14.03 3.77 12.52
CA GLU A 21 -12.89 3.85 11.58
C GLU A 21 -12.38 2.45 11.21
N TYR A 22 -12.28 1.53 12.18
CA TYR A 22 -11.96 0.12 11.91
C TYR A 22 -12.98 -0.51 10.95
N ARG A 23 -14.28 -0.29 11.21
CA ARG A 23 -15.36 -0.80 10.36
C ARG A 23 -15.31 -0.20 8.95
N ALA A 24 -15.00 1.10 8.82
CA ALA A 24 -14.86 1.76 7.51
C ALA A 24 -13.72 1.16 6.67
N LEU A 25 -12.66 0.65 7.31
CA LEU A 25 -11.58 -0.10 6.66
C LEU A 25 -11.92 -1.57 6.41
N GLY A 26 -13.12 -2.03 6.76
CA GLY A 26 -13.56 -3.42 6.62
C GLY A 26 -12.99 -4.37 7.66
N ALA A 27 -12.43 -3.86 8.76
CA ALA A 27 -11.85 -4.67 9.83
C ALA A 27 -12.89 -4.98 10.92
N THR A 28 -12.82 -6.21 11.43
CA THR A 28 -13.58 -6.65 12.62
C THR A 28 -12.64 -6.73 13.81
N VAL A 29 -12.99 -6.07 14.91
CA VAL A 29 -12.22 -6.11 16.17
C VAL A 29 -12.80 -7.22 17.06
N LEU A 30 -11.92 -8.01 17.69
CA LEU A 30 -12.28 -9.02 18.68
C LEU A 30 -11.32 -8.93 19.86
N GLY A 31 -11.85 -8.84 21.08
CA GLY A 31 -11.06 -8.99 22.30
C GLY A 31 -10.96 -10.45 22.72
N ILE A 32 -9.90 -10.85 23.40
CA ILE A 32 -9.78 -12.22 23.94
C ILE A 32 -9.12 -12.22 25.32
N SER A 33 -9.67 -12.99 26.25
CA SER A 33 -9.03 -13.30 27.53
C SER A 33 -9.50 -14.67 28.04
N ARG A 34 -9.02 -15.07 29.22
CA ARG A 34 -9.44 -16.30 29.92
C ARG A 34 -10.68 -16.07 30.80
N ASP A 35 -11.26 -14.88 30.77
CA ASP A 35 -12.44 -14.58 31.56
C ASP A 35 -13.66 -15.27 30.94
N SER A 36 -14.59 -15.71 31.77
CA SER A 36 -15.80 -16.41 31.31
C SER A 36 -16.71 -15.50 30.47
N ILE A 37 -17.58 -16.10 29.67
CA ILE A 37 -18.63 -15.38 28.91
C ILE A 37 -19.43 -14.43 29.82
N ARG A 38 -19.78 -14.87 31.04
CA ARG A 38 -20.50 -14.02 32.00
C ARG A 38 -19.72 -12.76 32.38
N SER A 39 -18.41 -12.86 32.57
CA SER A 39 -17.55 -11.70 32.85
C SER A 39 -17.52 -10.76 31.65
N HIS A 40 -17.34 -11.32 30.44
CA HIS A 40 -17.31 -10.57 29.20
C HIS A 40 -18.60 -9.81 28.93
N GLU A 41 -19.77 -10.42 29.10
CA GLU A 41 -21.06 -9.74 28.93
C GLU A 41 -21.21 -8.56 29.88
N GLY A 42 -20.81 -8.72 31.15
CA GLY A 42 -20.81 -7.62 32.11
C GLY A 42 -19.84 -6.50 31.73
N PHE A 43 -18.63 -6.85 31.28
CA PHE A 43 -17.61 -5.88 30.88
C PHE A 43 -17.99 -5.14 29.59
N LYS A 44 -18.47 -5.88 28.58
CA LYS A 44 -18.98 -5.36 27.30
C LYS A 44 -20.15 -4.40 27.53
N SER A 45 -21.13 -4.80 28.34
CA SER A 45 -22.27 -3.94 28.69
C SER A 45 -21.83 -2.68 29.44
N LYS A 46 -21.00 -2.83 30.48
CA LYS A 46 -20.49 -1.71 31.30
C LYS A 46 -19.75 -0.65 30.47
N LEU A 47 -18.98 -1.08 29.48
CA LEU A 47 -18.19 -0.18 28.63
C LEU A 47 -18.87 0.16 27.30
N ALA A 48 -20.07 -0.37 27.04
CA ALA A 48 -20.77 -0.26 25.76
C ALA A 48 -19.87 -0.61 24.56
N LEU A 49 -19.16 -1.75 24.62
CA LEU A 49 -18.24 -2.14 23.54
C LEU A 49 -19.04 -2.61 22.30
N PRO A 50 -18.74 -2.08 21.11
CA PRO A 50 -19.42 -2.41 19.85
C PRO A 50 -18.86 -3.66 19.16
N PHE A 51 -17.98 -4.39 19.84
CA PHE A 51 -17.31 -5.59 19.34
C PHE A 51 -17.37 -6.73 20.35
N ASP A 52 -17.08 -7.94 19.89
CA ASP A 52 -17.19 -9.16 20.70
C ASP A 52 -15.91 -9.45 21.48
N LEU A 53 -16.10 -10.12 22.63
CA LEU A 53 -15.05 -10.62 23.50
C LEU A 53 -15.12 -12.14 23.52
N LEU A 54 -14.04 -12.79 23.08
CA LEU A 54 -13.91 -14.24 23.05
C LEU A 54 -13.38 -14.76 24.38
N SER A 55 -14.11 -15.72 24.95
CA SER A 55 -13.73 -16.40 26.19
C SER A 55 -12.86 -17.64 25.87
N ASP A 56 -11.60 -17.61 26.30
CA ASP A 56 -10.60 -18.66 26.12
C ASP A 56 -10.20 -19.28 27.47
N GLU A 57 -11.19 -19.76 28.24
CA GLU A 57 -11.00 -20.27 29.61
C GLU A 57 -10.00 -21.43 29.69
N ASP A 58 -9.88 -22.23 28.62
CA ASP A 58 -8.96 -23.37 28.52
C ASP A 58 -7.60 -23.03 27.87
N GLU A 59 -7.38 -21.75 27.56
CA GLU A 59 -6.14 -21.21 26.99
C GLU A 59 -5.74 -21.78 25.62
N LYS A 60 -6.65 -22.41 24.87
CA LYS A 60 -6.33 -23.00 23.56
C LYS A 60 -5.84 -21.96 22.58
N VAL A 61 -6.56 -20.84 22.47
CA VAL A 61 -6.19 -19.76 21.54
C VAL A 61 -4.93 -19.06 22.06
N CYS A 62 -4.84 -18.78 23.36
CA CYS A 62 -3.65 -18.18 23.96
C CYS A 62 -2.38 -19.01 23.70
N ALA A 63 -2.49 -20.34 23.75
CA ALA A 63 -1.39 -21.25 23.44
C ALA A 63 -1.02 -21.22 21.95
N GLN A 64 -2.01 -21.29 21.05
CA GLN A 64 -1.79 -21.24 19.60
C GLN A 64 -1.08 -19.95 19.15
N PHE A 65 -1.44 -18.81 19.74
CA PHE A 65 -0.83 -17.51 19.43
C PHE A 65 0.47 -17.24 20.22
N GLY A 66 0.88 -18.15 21.10
CA GLY A 66 2.13 -18.07 21.85
C GLY A 66 2.20 -16.89 22.84
N VAL A 67 1.06 -16.43 23.36
CA VAL A 67 0.96 -15.26 24.24
C VAL A 67 1.06 -15.60 25.74
N ILE A 68 1.06 -16.88 26.08
CA ILE A 68 1.33 -17.33 27.45
C ILE A 68 2.81 -17.17 27.75
N LYS A 69 3.13 -16.37 28.77
CA LYS A 69 4.50 -16.13 29.24
C LYS A 69 4.61 -16.37 30.75
N LEU A 70 5.78 -16.83 31.17
CA LEU A 70 6.15 -16.86 32.58
C LEU A 70 6.72 -15.49 32.96
N LYS A 71 6.18 -14.88 34.01
CA LYS A 71 6.69 -13.64 34.58
C LYS A 71 7.21 -13.92 35.97
N ASN A 72 8.42 -13.46 36.28
CA ASN A 72 8.90 -13.46 37.66
C ASN A 72 8.24 -12.28 38.39
N MET A 73 7.39 -12.60 39.36
CA MET A 73 6.81 -11.62 40.28
C MET A 73 7.21 -12.00 41.70
N TYR A 74 7.95 -11.11 42.37
CA TYR A 74 8.40 -11.32 43.75
C TYR A 74 9.11 -12.68 43.98
N GLY A 75 10.01 -13.06 43.06
CA GLY A 75 10.75 -14.32 43.14
C GLY A 75 9.94 -15.59 42.81
N LYS A 76 8.65 -15.46 42.45
CA LYS A 76 7.81 -16.57 41.98
C LYS A 76 7.51 -16.44 40.50
N GLN A 77 7.56 -17.56 39.77
CA GLN A 77 7.10 -17.60 38.38
C GLN A 77 5.58 -17.65 38.35
N VAL A 78 4.98 -16.63 37.76
CA VAL A 78 3.54 -16.51 37.54
C VAL A 78 3.28 -16.59 36.04
N ARG A 79 2.46 -17.56 35.64
CA ARG A 79 1.98 -17.69 34.26
C ARG A 79 0.93 -16.62 33.99
N GLY A 80 1.12 -15.84 32.93
CA GLY A 80 0.19 -14.80 32.54
C GLY A 80 0.16 -14.60 31.03
N ILE A 81 -0.90 -13.94 30.57
CA ILE A 81 -1.00 -13.56 29.16
C ILE A 81 -0.21 -12.26 28.96
N GLU A 82 0.73 -12.30 28.02
CA GLU A 82 1.35 -11.11 27.42
C GLU A 82 0.32 -10.40 26.53
N ARG A 83 0.12 -9.09 26.73
CA ARG A 83 -0.81 -8.32 25.90
C ARG A 83 -0.24 -8.26 24.48
N SER A 84 -1.02 -8.75 23.54
CA SER A 84 -0.64 -8.89 22.15
C SER A 84 -1.83 -8.63 21.24
N THR A 85 -1.58 -8.15 20.04
CA THR A 85 -2.58 -7.92 19.00
C THR A 85 -2.10 -8.50 17.69
N PHE A 86 -3.03 -9.07 16.93
CA PHE A 86 -2.76 -9.71 15.66
C PHE A 86 -3.76 -9.18 14.62
N VAL A 87 -3.27 -8.85 13.44
CA VAL A 87 -4.12 -8.54 12.28
C VAL A 87 -4.08 -9.73 11.34
N LEU A 88 -5.25 -10.34 11.12
CA LEU A 88 -5.44 -11.46 10.20
C LEU A 88 -6.16 -10.96 8.95
N ASP A 89 -5.80 -11.50 7.78
CA ASP A 89 -6.53 -11.24 6.54
C ASP A 89 -7.73 -12.19 6.37
N GLY A 90 -8.49 -12.03 5.26
CA GLY A 90 -9.63 -12.88 4.93
C GLY A 90 -9.31 -14.35 4.66
N ALA A 91 -8.03 -14.71 4.50
CA ALA A 91 -7.56 -16.09 4.40
C ALA A 91 -7.08 -16.65 5.75
N GLY A 92 -7.16 -15.87 6.83
CA GLY A 92 -6.70 -16.23 8.17
C GLY A 92 -5.18 -16.11 8.36
N ALA A 93 -4.44 -15.51 7.42
CA ALA A 93 -3.00 -15.31 7.56
C ALA A 93 -2.70 -14.08 8.42
N ILE A 94 -1.76 -14.21 9.37
CA ILE A 94 -1.28 -13.09 10.18
C ILE A 94 -0.48 -12.14 9.28
N ARG A 95 -0.95 -10.90 9.14
CA ARG A 95 -0.29 -9.83 8.38
C ARG A 95 0.58 -8.95 9.26
N ARG A 96 0.26 -8.85 10.55
CA ARG A 96 1.05 -8.12 11.55
C ARG A 96 0.76 -8.63 12.94
N GLU A 97 1.78 -8.63 13.79
CA GLU A 97 1.65 -8.89 15.22
C GLU A 97 2.37 -7.82 16.04
N TRP A 98 1.81 -7.55 17.21
CA TRP A 98 2.44 -6.77 18.26
C TRP A 98 2.41 -7.57 19.56
N ARG A 99 3.53 -7.60 20.29
CA ARG A 99 3.67 -8.36 21.53
C ARG A 99 4.23 -7.47 22.63
N GLY A 100 3.77 -7.67 23.87
CA GLY A 100 4.20 -6.88 25.02
C GLY A 100 3.74 -5.42 24.95
N VAL A 101 2.54 -5.19 24.40
CA VAL A 101 2.07 -3.83 24.07
C VAL A 101 1.63 -3.04 25.31
N LYS A 102 1.82 -1.72 25.26
CA LYS A 102 1.20 -0.78 26.20
C LYS A 102 -0.24 -0.54 25.76
N ALA A 103 -1.16 -0.42 26.72
CA ALA A 103 -2.59 -0.28 26.40
C ALA A 103 -2.92 1.06 25.73
N ASP A 104 -2.36 2.15 26.26
CA ASP A 104 -2.64 3.51 25.83
C ASP A 104 -2.00 3.81 24.46
N GLY A 105 -2.80 4.26 23.50
CA GLY A 105 -2.38 4.63 22.14
C GLY A 105 -2.29 3.46 21.17
N HIS A 106 -2.36 2.21 21.65
CA HIS A 106 -2.18 1.03 20.82
C HIS A 106 -3.32 0.82 19.82
N ALA A 107 -4.57 1.16 20.19
CA ALA A 107 -5.69 1.11 19.25
C ALA A 107 -5.49 2.09 18.08
N THR A 108 -4.80 3.21 18.27
CA THR A 108 -4.45 4.13 17.16
C THR A 108 -3.33 3.53 16.31
N GLU A 109 -2.29 2.96 16.91
CA GLU A 109 -1.19 2.32 16.18
C GLU A 109 -1.69 1.21 15.23
N VAL A 110 -2.59 0.35 15.72
CA VAL A 110 -3.18 -0.72 14.92
C VAL A 110 -4.05 -0.14 13.79
N LEU A 111 -4.79 0.93 14.05
CA LEU A 111 -5.62 1.59 13.04
C LEU A 111 -4.77 2.21 11.93
N GLU A 112 -3.67 2.88 12.28
CA GLU A 112 -2.74 3.44 11.30
C GLU A 112 -2.09 2.37 10.43
N PHE A 113 -1.77 1.20 10.98
CA PHE A 113 -1.35 0.06 10.17
C PHE A 113 -2.45 -0.39 9.19
N LEU A 114 -3.71 -0.49 9.61
CA LEU A 114 -4.80 -0.86 8.71
C LEU A 114 -5.05 0.19 7.62
N LYS A 115 -4.87 1.49 7.92
CA LYS A 115 -4.95 2.57 6.93
C LYS A 115 -3.89 2.41 5.84
N GLN A 116 -2.72 1.85 6.15
CA GLN A 116 -1.69 1.50 5.16
C GLN A 116 -2.09 0.33 4.25
N LEU A 117 -2.95 -0.57 4.74
CA LEU A 117 -3.49 -1.70 3.95
C LEU A 117 -4.69 -1.30 3.09
N GLY A 118 -5.12 -0.04 3.14
CA GLY A 118 -6.40 0.45 2.63
C GLY A 118 -6.77 -0.01 1.21
N PRO A 119 -8.06 0.07 0.85
CA PRO A 119 -8.56 -0.51 -0.40
C PRO A 119 -7.81 0.07 -1.61
N ALA A 120 -7.16 -0.82 -2.35
CA ALA A 120 -6.43 -0.48 -3.56
C ALA A 120 -7.07 -1.17 -4.78
N LEU A 121 -6.91 -0.55 -5.95
CA LEU A 121 -7.26 -1.18 -7.23
C LEU A 121 -5.99 -1.71 -7.88
N GLU A 122 -5.96 -3.03 -8.07
CA GLU A 122 -4.95 -3.64 -8.91
C GLU A 122 -5.28 -3.37 -10.38
N LEU A 123 -4.38 -2.66 -11.06
CA LEU A 123 -4.44 -2.44 -12.49
C LEU A 123 -3.71 -3.58 -13.18
N GLY A 124 -4.49 -4.51 -13.74
CA GLY A 124 -3.98 -5.60 -14.53
C GLY A 124 -3.51 -5.16 -15.92
N ARG A 125 -3.29 -6.15 -16.78
CA ARG A 125 -2.89 -5.92 -18.17
C ARG A 125 -4.06 -5.43 -19.01
N SER A 126 -3.78 -4.47 -19.89
CA SER A 126 -4.72 -4.03 -20.91
C SER A 126 -4.21 -4.47 -22.28
N PHE A 127 -5.11 -4.95 -23.14
CA PHE A 127 -4.82 -5.27 -24.54
C PHE A 127 -5.58 -4.32 -25.45
N ILE A 128 -4.89 -3.75 -26.43
CA ILE A 128 -5.47 -2.85 -27.43
C ILE A 128 -5.45 -3.58 -28.77
N ARG A 129 -6.63 -3.71 -29.39
CA ARG A 129 -6.75 -4.30 -30.74
C ARG A 129 -5.91 -3.51 -31.75
N ALA A 130 -5.33 -4.20 -32.72
CA ALA A 130 -4.32 -3.65 -33.63
C ALA A 130 -4.77 -2.34 -34.33
N GLU A 131 -6.03 -2.26 -34.75
CA GLU A 131 -6.62 -1.08 -35.40
C GLU A 131 -6.72 0.17 -34.52
N TYR A 132 -6.61 0.01 -33.20
CA TYR A 132 -6.62 1.12 -32.24
C TYR A 132 -5.24 1.39 -31.64
N GLN A 133 -4.23 0.59 -31.97
CA GLN A 133 -2.86 0.85 -31.55
C GLN A 133 -2.33 2.14 -32.22
N ARG A 134 -1.31 2.76 -31.61
CA ARG A 134 -0.75 4.06 -32.02
C ARG A 134 -1.74 5.24 -31.96
N SER A 135 -2.96 5.01 -31.47
CA SER A 135 -3.91 6.06 -31.10
C SER A 135 -3.84 6.33 -29.60
N TYR A 136 -3.99 7.60 -29.21
CA TYR A 136 -4.13 7.98 -27.80
C TYR A 136 -5.54 7.67 -27.25
N ALA A 137 -6.54 7.49 -28.12
CA ALA A 137 -7.94 7.33 -27.71
C ALA A 137 -8.19 6.14 -26.77
N PRO A 138 -7.62 4.94 -26.96
CA PRO A 138 -7.85 3.80 -26.06
C PRO A 138 -7.35 4.07 -24.65
N LEU A 139 -6.16 4.67 -24.52
CA LEU A 139 -5.59 5.01 -23.22
C LEU A 139 -6.48 6.03 -22.50
N LEU A 140 -6.93 7.07 -23.21
CA LEU A 140 -7.83 8.07 -22.66
C LEU A 140 -9.16 7.45 -22.19
N LEU A 141 -9.76 6.59 -23.01
CA LEU A 141 -11.02 5.92 -22.66
C LEU A 141 -10.86 4.97 -21.46
N LEU A 142 -9.75 4.22 -21.39
CA LEU A 142 -9.41 3.39 -20.24
C LEU A 142 -9.35 4.23 -18.96
N TRP A 143 -8.59 5.33 -18.97
CA TRP A 143 -8.46 6.20 -17.81
C TRP A 143 -9.76 6.93 -17.45
N LYS A 144 -10.58 7.30 -18.42
CA LYS A 144 -11.94 7.81 -18.14
C LYS A 144 -12.80 6.75 -17.47
N GLY A 145 -12.72 5.49 -17.90
CA GLY A 145 -13.42 4.37 -17.27
C GLY A 145 -12.99 4.16 -15.81
N ILE A 146 -11.68 4.09 -15.58
CA ILE A 146 -11.07 4.02 -14.23
C ILE A 146 -11.52 5.21 -13.38
N GLY A 147 -11.42 6.44 -13.91
CA GLY A 147 -11.86 7.66 -13.23
C GLY A 147 -13.33 7.63 -12.84
N ARG A 148 -14.23 7.21 -13.74
CA ARG A 148 -15.67 7.08 -13.41
C ARG A 148 -15.93 6.02 -12.35
N TYR A 149 -15.16 4.94 -12.33
CA TYR A 149 -15.26 3.94 -11.26
C TYR A 149 -14.82 4.52 -9.91
N ILE A 150 -13.71 5.25 -9.87
CA ILE A 150 -13.19 5.89 -8.64
C ILE A 150 -14.17 6.92 -8.11
N VAL A 151 -14.75 7.79 -8.95
CA VAL A 151 -15.76 8.78 -8.52
C VAL A 151 -16.97 8.11 -7.87
N ARG A 152 -17.38 6.93 -8.36
CA ARG A 152 -18.47 6.14 -7.77
C ARG A 152 -18.06 5.36 -6.52
N ASN A 153 -16.77 5.13 -6.33
CA ASN A 153 -16.21 4.33 -5.25
C ASN A 153 -14.99 5.06 -4.63
N PRO A 154 -15.20 6.23 -4.01
CA PRO A 154 -14.11 7.14 -3.64
C PRO A 154 -13.15 6.54 -2.62
N ARG A 155 -13.53 5.46 -1.92
CA ARG A 155 -12.65 4.71 -1.02
C ARG A 155 -11.33 4.26 -1.68
N TYR A 156 -11.33 3.98 -2.98
CA TYR A 156 -10.14 3.53 -3.70
C TYR A 156 -9.25 4.70 -4.12
N LYS A 157 -8.35 5.13 -3.23
CA LYS A 157 -7.34 6.16 -3.56
C LYS A 157 -6.06 5.60 -4.16
N THR A 158 -5.75 4.34 -3.89
CA THR A 158 -4.49 3.71 -4.31
C THR A 158 -4.71 2.82 -5.52
N LEU A 159 -3.91 3.04 -6.56
CA LEU A 159 -3.80 2.16 -7.72
C LEU A 159 -2.44 1.48 -7.70
N PHE A 160 -2.36 0.20 -8.03
CA PHE A 160 -1.06 -0.48 -8.14
C PHE A 160 -1.08 -1.55 -9.22
N GLY A 161 0.08 -1.92 -9.74
CA GLY A 161 0.18 -2.98 -10.73
C GLY A 161 1.50 -2.95 -11.48
N PRO A 162 1.82 -3.98 -12.26
CA PRO A 162 3.01 -3.97 -13.10
C PRO A 162 2.79 -3.05 -14.31
N VAL A 163 3.78 -2.20 -14.59
CA VAL A 163 3.94 -1.56 -15.90
C VAL A 163 5.11 -2.20 -16.63
N SER A 164 4.82 -2.76 -17.80
CA SER A 164 5.78 -3.54 -18.58
C SER A 164 6.57 -2.67 -19.54
N ILE A 165 7.89 -2.85 -19.55
CA ILE A 165 8.82 -2.35 -20.56
C ILE A 165 9.08 -3.51 -21.52
N SER A 166 8.76 -3.30 -22.82
CA SER A 166 8.86 -4.35 -23.83
C SER A 166 10.30 -4.88 -23.96
N LYS A 167 10.44 -6.16 -24.30
CA LYS A 167 11.73 -6.74 -24.72
C LYS A 167 12.31 -6.10 -25.99
N ASP A 168 11.50 -5.34 -26.73
CA ASP A 168 11.89 -4.68 -27.97
C ASP A 168 12.73 -3.42 -27.73
N TYR A 169 12.89 -3.01 -26.46
CA TYR A 169 13.89 -2.02 -26.07
C TYR A 169 15.27 -2.67 -26.00
N ARG A 170 16.31 -1.90 -26.34
CA ARG A 170 17.70 -2.35 -26.15
C ARG A 170 18.01 -2.51 -24.66
N ASP A 171 18.94 -3.41 -24.35
CA ASP A 171 19.42 -3.65 -22.97
C ASP A 171 19.89 -2.36 -22.29
N LEU A 172 20.63 -1.52 -23.02
CA LEU A 172 21.11 -0.23 -22.51
C LEU A 172 19.94 0.69 -22.14
N SER A 173 18.93 0.83 -22.99
CA SER A 173 17.73 1.63 -22.73
C SER A 173 16.99 1.14 -21.49
N CYS A 174 16.79 -0.17 -21.38
CA CYS A 174 16.20 -0.79 -20.19
C CYS A 174 16.99 -0.47 -18.92
N ARG A 175 18.31 -0.57 -18.95
CA ARG A 175 19.19 -0.29 -17.80
C ARG A 175 19.14 1.17 -17.39
N ILE A 176 19.19 2.10 -18.34
CA ILE A 176 19.05 3.54 -18.09
C ILE A 176 17.70 3.83 -17.43
N MET A 177 16.60 3.29 -17.98
CA MET A 177 15.26 3.44 -17.39
C MET A 177 15.20 2.89 -15.96
N VAL A 178 15.74 1.69 -15.69
CA VAL A 178 15.77 1.11 -14.34
C VAL A 178 16.56 1.98 -13.38
N SER A 179 17.76 2.40 -13.76
CA SER A 179 18.63 3.25 -12.93
C SER A 179 17.96 4.57 -12.58
N TYR A 180 17.36 5.24 -13.58
CA TYR A 180 16.61 6.48 -13.37
C TYR A 180 15.45 6.28 -12.39
N LEU A 181 14.60 5.27 -12.64
CA LEU A 181 13.43 4.99 -11.82
C LEU A 181 13.79 4.63 -10.37
N LYS A 182 14.93 3.96 -10.16
CA LYS A 182 15.44 3.66 -8.82
C LYS A 182 15.95 4.89 -8.10
N ALA A 183 16.65 5.77 -8.80
CA ALA A 183 17.21 6.99 -8.23
C ALA A 183 16.11 8.00 -7.86
N HIS A 184 15.09 8.16 -8.73
CA HIS A 184 14.16 9.29 -8.64
C HIS A 184 12.73 8.92 -8.29
N CYS A 185 12.30 7.68 -8.56
CA CYS A 185 10.89 7.29 -8.45
C CYS A 185 10.64 6.20 -7.39
N LEU A 186 11.67 5.70 -6.70
CA LEU A 186 11.52 4.63 -5.72
C LEU A 186 10.79 5.10 -4.46
N ARG A 187 9.77 4.36 -4.01
CA ARG A 187 9.08 4.58 -2.73
C ARG A 187 9.72 3.67 -1.68
N SER A 188 10.79 4.14 -1.06
CA SER A 188 11.61 3.35 -0.12
C SER A 188 10.80 2.85 1.08
N GLU A 189 9.78 3.61 1.50
CA GLU A 189 8.86 3.27 2.58
C GLU A 189 8.05 1.98 2.33
N LEU A 190 7.78 1.66 1.07
CA LEU A 190 6.99 0.49 0.67
C LEU A 190 7.80 -0.55 -0.11
N ALA A 191 8.96 -0.19 -0.66
CA ALA A 191 9.81 -1.10 -1.45
C ALA A 191 10.22 -2.35 -0.65
N GLY A 192 10.45 -2.22 0.67
CA GLY A 192 10.76 -3.36 1.54
C GLY A 192 9.61 -4.36 1.73
N SER A 193 8.39 -3.97 1.37
CA SER A 193 7.18 -4.81 1.51
C SER A 193 6.94 -5.72 0.31
N VAL A 194 7.72 -5.59 -0.76
CA VAL A 194 7.57 -6.39 -1.98
C VAL A 194 8.83 -7.19 -2.27
N ARG A 195 8.65 -8.38 -2.86
CA ARG A 195 9.75 -9.20 -3.34
C ARG A 195 9.47 -9.64 -4.78
N PRO A 196 10.39 -9.41 -5.73
CA PRO A 196 10.19 -9.88 -7.08
C PRO A 196 10.23 -11.41 -7.13
N ARG A 197 9.33 -12.01 -7.91
CA ARG A 197 9.38 -13.47 -8.19
C ARG A 197 10.66 -13.82 -8.93
N ARG A 198 11.08 -12.94 -9.84
CA ARG A 198 12.31 -13.06 -10.60
C ARG A 198 12.98 -11.70 -10.71
N ALA A 199 14.02 -11.49 -9.91
CA ALA A 199 14.78 -10.25 -9.93
C ALA A 199 15.39 -9.99 -11.31
N HIS A 200 15.32 -8.74 -11.75
CA HIS A 200 16.10 -8.26 -12.89
C HIS A 200 17.59 -8.38 -12.55
N ARG A 201 18.35 -9.11 -13.37
CA ARG A 201 19.80 -9.26 -13.14
C ARG A 201 20.51 -7.99 -13.58
N GLU A 202 20.90 -7.19 -12.61
CA GLU A 202 21.79 -6.05 -12.83
C GLU A 202 23.17 -6.56 -13.21
N ARG A 203 23.53 -6.46 -14.49
CA ARG A 203 24.93 -6.25 -14.83
C ARG A 203 25.17 -4.77 -14.65
N LEU A 204 25.82 -4.39 -13.56
CA LEU A 204 26.23 -3.01 -13.28
C LEU A 204 26.82 -2.40 -14.58
N LEU A 205 26.30 -1.25 -14.99
CA LEU A 205 27.11 -0.35 -15.83
C LEU A 205 28.33 -0.02 -14.96
N ASN A 206 29.55 -0.10 -15.48
CA ASN A 206 30.75 0.14 -14.66
C ASN A 206 30.59 1.46 -13.89
N GLY A 207 30.68 1.37 -12.56
CA GLY A 207 29.94 2.19 -11.61
C GLY A 207 30.56 3.53 -11.23
N LEU A 208 30.95 4.35 -12.21
CA LEU A 208 31.40 5.72 -11.93
C LEU A 208 30.68 6.78 -12.78
N ASP A 209 30.20 6.44 -13.98
CA ASP A 209 29.51 7.42 -14.85
C ASP A 209 27.99 7.49 -14.65
N THR A 210 27.35 6.38 -14.26
CA THR A 210 25.89 6.29 -14.31
C THR A 210 25.19 6.87 -13.09
N ASP A 211 25.71 6.67 -11.88
CA ASP A 211 25.11 7.29 -10.69
C ASP A 211 25.30 8.82 -10.70
N ALA A 212 26.46 9.30 -11.15
CA ALA A 212 26.71 10.73 -11.35
C ALA A 212 25.82 11.31 -12.46
N ALA A 213 25.73 10.66 -13.62
CA ALA A 213 24.85 11.09 -14.71
C ALA A 213 23.36 11.05 -14.32
N MET A 214 22.93 10.06 -13.54
CA MET A 214 21.55 9.97 -13.04
C MET A 214 21.26 11.00 -11.95
N THR A 215 22.27 11.41 -11.17
CA THR A 215 22.13 12.52 -10.20
C THR A 215 22.05 13.87 -10.92
N VAL A 216 22.69 14.01 -12.09
CA VAL A 216 22.68 15.22 -12.92
C VAL A 216 21.43 15.31 -13.80
N MET A 217 20.90 14.17 -14.28
CA MET A 217 19.57 14.11 -14.88
C MET A 217 18.54 14.48 -13.83
N GLY A 218 17.78 15.54 -14.07
CA GLY A 218 16.73 15.99 -13.16
C GLY A 218 15.59 14.98 -13.05
N GLN A 219 14.53 15.36 -12.33
CA GLN A 219 13.30 14.56 -12.22
C GLN A 219 12.44 14.59 -13.50
N ASP A 220 12.91 15.23 -14.57
CA ASP A 220 12.16 15.38 -15.81
C ASP A 220 12.18 14.08 -16.65
N ILE A 221 11.01 13.46 -16.73
CA ILE A 221 10.78 12.24 -17.52
C ILE A 221 10.91 12.47 -19.03
N ASP A 222 10.73 13.70 -19.51
CA ASP A 222 10.82 14.05 -20.92
C ASP A 222 12.30 14.12 -21.37
N GLU A 223 13.23 14.50 -20.49
CA GLU A 223 14.68 14.37 -20.73
C GLU A 223 15.09 12.90 -20.88
N LEU A 224 14.67 12.04 -19.94
CA LEU A 224 14.88 10.59 -20.05
C LEU A 224 14.29 10.05 -21.36
N SER A 225 13.07 10.46 -21.71
CA SER A 225 12.45 10.03 -22.95
C SER A 225 13.24 10.42 -24.20
N SER A 226 13.89 11.58 -24.19
CA SER A 226 14.67 12.07 -25.31
C SER A 226 15.96 11.25 -25.46
N LEU A 227 16.65 10.98 -24.35
CA LEU A 227 17.81 10.08 -24.32
C LEU A 227 17.47 8.67 -24.83
N ILE A 228 16.35 8.10 -24.40
CA ILE A 228 15.93 6.76 -24.85
C ILE A 228 15.64 6.77 -26.36
N ALA A 229 15.00 7.84 -26.87
CA ALA A 229 14.70 7.97 -28.30
C ALA A 229 15.96 8.05 -29.18
N GLU A 230 17.07 8.61 -28.68
CA GLU A 230 18.35 8.63 -29.39
C GLU A 230 19.00 7.24 -29.48
N ILE A 231 18.76 6.37 -28.50
CA ILE A 231 19.34 5.02 -28.43
C ILE A 231 18.52 4.02 -29.25
N GLU A 232 17.20 4.19 -29.26
CA GLU A 232 16.26 3.27 -29.90
C GLU A 232 16.17 3.51 -31.43
N PRO A 233 16.27 2.45 -32.27
CA PRO A 233 16.32 2.59 -33.72
C PRO A 233 15.01 3.10 -34.35
N ASP A 234 13.89 2.93 -33.64
CA ASP A 234 12.56 3.41 -34.04
C ASP A 234 12.24 4.79 -33.44
N GLY A 235 13.19 5.40 -32.72
CA GLY A 235 13.02 6.71 -32.08
C GLY A 235 12.00 6.72 -30.93
N LYS A 236 11.60 5.54 -30.41
CA LYS A 236 10.65 5.50 -29.30
C LYS A 236 11.34 5.93 -27.99
N GLY A 237 10.66 6.77 -27.22
CA GLY A 237 11.10 7.14 -25.89
C GLY A 237 10.62 6.16 -24.81
N VAL A 238 10.50 6.68 -23.57
CA VAL A 238 9.94 5.93 -22.43
C VAL A 238 8.52 5.42 -22.75
N PRO A 239 8.15 4.18 -22.37
CA PRO A 239 6.82 3.64 -22.59
C PRO A 239 5.70 4.58 -22.13
N VAL A 240 4.69 4.77 -22.98
CA VAL A 240 3.59 5.72 -22.74
C VAL A 240 2.87 5.46 -21.42
N LEU A 241 2.64 4.19 -21.06
CA LEU A 241 2.00 3.82 -19.80
C LEU A 241 2.87 4.15 -18.58
N LEU A 242 4.18 3.92 -18.66
CA LEU A 242 5.09 4.28 -17.57
C LEU A 242 5.08 5.79 -17.36
N ARG A 243 5.21 6.58 -18.43
CA ARG A 243 5.10 8.05 -18.35
C ARG A 243 3.77 8.51 -17.76
N GLN A 244 2.67 7.87 -18.16
CA GLN A 244 1.33 8.17 -17.67
C GLN A 244 1.22 7.98 -16.15
N TYR A 245 1.74 6.89 -15.60
CA TYR A 245 1.71 6.67 -14.15
C TYR A 245 2.64 7.62 -13.39
N LEU A 246 3.82 7.93 -13.92
CA LEU A 246 4.73 8.90 -13.29
C LEU A 246 4.10 10.30 -13.21
N LYS A 247 3.35 10.73 -14.24
CA LYS A 247 2.56 11.97 -14.23
C LYS A 247 1.45 11.99 -13.17
N LEU A 248 1.03 10.82 -12.69
CA LEU A 248 0.10 10.67 -11.56
C LEU A 248 0.84 10.57 -10.22
N ASN A 249 2.10 11.01 -10.15
CA ASN A 249 2.98 10.84 -9.00
C ASN A 249 3.18 9.36 -8.60
N GLY A 250 3.18 8.49 -9.61
CA GLY A 250 3.42 7.06 -9.44
C GLY A 250 4.83 6.78 -8.92
N GLY A 251 4.91 5.92 -7.92
CA GLY A 251 6.14 5.47 -7.30
C GLY A 251 6.45 4.02 -7.62
N ILE A 252 7.73 3.70 -7.77
CA ILE A 252 8.21 2.35 -8.05
C ILE A 252 8.48 1.61 -6.75
N LEU A 253 8.05 0.35 -6.68
CA LEU A 253 8.28 -0.54 -5.54
C LEU A 253 9.35 -1.59 -5.83
N GLY A 254 9.52 -1.98 -7.09
CA GLY A 254 10.51 -2.97 -7.48
C GLY A 254 10.40 -3.40 -8.93
N PHE A 255 11.33 -4.25 -9.36
CA PHE A 255 11.43 -4.72 -10.74
C PHE A 255 11.41 -6.25 -10.80
N ASN A 256 10.70 -6.78 -11.79
CA ASN A 256 10.57 -8.21 -12.05
C ASN A 256 10.76 -8.50 -13.54
N VAL A 257 11.31 -9.66 -13.88
CA VAL A 257 11.30 -10.14 -15.26
C VAL A 257 10.20 -11.19 -15.41
N ASP A 258 9.17 -10.88 -16.20
CA ASP A 258 8.07 -11.79 -16.48
C ASP A 258 8.33 -12.59 -17.75
N LYS A 259 8.65 -13.88 -17.57
CA LYS A 259 8.91 -14.81 -18.68
C LYS A 259 7.67 -15.24 -19.43
N ASP A 260 6.55 -15.35 -18.73
CA ASP A 260 5.28 -15.82 -19.28
C ASP A 260 4.61 -14.73 -20.12
N PHE A 261 5.03 -13.48 -19.91
CA PHE A 261 4.67 -12.34 -20.72
C PHE A 261 5.84 -11.85 -21.59
N ASN A 262 6.36 -12.70 -22.47
CA ASN A 262 7.37 -12.34 -23.48
C ASN A 262 8.70 -11.81 -22.91
N ASN A 263 9.12 -12.26 -21.72
CA ASN A 263 10.35 -11.82 -21.05
C ASN A 263 10.43 -10.29 -20.85
N VAL A 264 9.30 -9.63 -20.61
CA VAL A 264 9.29 -8.18 -20.33
C VAL A 264 9.92 -7.87 -18.98
N LEU A 265 10.38 -6.64 -18.85
CA LEU A 265 10.74 -6.06 -17.56
C LEU A 265 9.52 -5.34 -16.99
N ASP A 266 8.99 -5.84 -15.88
CA ASP A 266 7.92 -5.17 -15.14
C ASP A 266 8.51 -4.28 -14.05
N ALA A 267 8.05 -3.04 -14.00
CA ALA A 267 8.19 -2.19 -12.83
C ALA A 267 6.86 -2.23 -12.06
N LEU A 268 6.89 -2.63 -10.79
CA LEU A 268 5.72 -2.56 -9.92
C LEU A 268 5.52 -1.11 -9.51
N ILE A 269 4.41 -0.50 -9.95
CA ILE A 269 4.08 0.89 -9.66
C ILE A 269 2.94 0.97 -8.65
N ILE A 270 2.96 2.01 -7.83
CA ILE A 270 1.89 2.42 -6.93
C ILE A 270 1.59 3.90 -7.14
N VAL A 271 0.32 4.26 -7.16
CA VAL A 271 -0.17 5.62 -7.33
C VAL A 271 -1.12 5.93 -6.18
N ASP A 272 -0.87 7.02 -5.46
CA ASP A 272 -1.85 7.61 -4.55
C ASP A 272 -2.51 8.81 -5.24
N LEU A 273 -3.78 8.66 -5.59
CA LEU A 273 -4.51 9.68 -6.34
C LEU A 273 -4.71 10.98 -5.54
N THR A 274 -4.64 10.94 -4.20
CA THR A 274 -4.71 12.16 -3.38
C THR A 274 -3.41 12.96 -3.42
N ARG A 275 -2.33 12.38 -3.95
CA ARG A 275 -1.03 13.03 -4.16
C ARG A 275 -0.77 13.39 -5.63
N THR A 276 -1.76 13.22 -6.49
CA THR A 276 -1.70 13.61 -7.90
C THR A 276 -2.03 15.10 -8.05
N ASP A 277 -1.35 15.78 -8.98
CA ASP A 277 -1.69 17.18 -9.32
C ASP A 277 -3.20 17.31 -9.64
N PRO A 278 -3.93 18.23 -9.00
CA PRO A 278 -5.37 18.36 -9.17
C PRO A 278 -5.82 18.55 -10.62
N LYS A 279 -5.06 19.27 -11.46
CA LYS A 279 -5.40 19.47 -12.88
C LYS A 279 -5.27 18.16 -13.66
N VAL A 280 -4.24 17.36 -13.36
CA VAL A 280 -4.07 16.02 -13.95
C VAL A 280 -5.21 15.11 -13.50
N LEU A 281 -5.58 15.14 -12.22
CA LEU A 281 -6.67 14.33 -11.67
C LEU A 281 -8.03 14.69 -12.31
N GLN A 282 -8.32 15.99 -12.44
CA GLN A 282 -9.55 16.51 -13.08
C GLN A 282 -9.71 16.06 -14.53
N ARG A 283 -8.60 15.84 -15.27
CA ARG A 283 -8.64 15.33 -16.65
C ARG A 283 -9.32 13.95 -16.74
N TYR A 284 -9.18 13.13 -15.70
CA TYR A 284 -9.69 11.75 -15.68
C TYR A 284 -10.97 11.60 -14.86
N LEU A 285 -11.09 12.28 -13.73
CA LEU A 285 -12.27 12.22 -12.85
C LEU A 285 -13.37 13.23 -13.25
N GLY A 286 -13.03 14.24 -14.05
CA GLY A 286 -13.85 15.45 -14.22
C GLY A 286 -13.65 16.40 -13.04
N LYS A 287 -14.06 17.68 -13.22
CA LYS A 287 -13.90 18.71 -12.19
C LYS A 287 -14.62 18.35 -10.88
N ASP A 288 -15.94 18.20 -10.95
CA ASP A 288 -16.79 17.88 -9.80
C ASP A 288 -16.41 16.54 -9.17
N GLY A 289 -16.01 15.56 -10.01
CA GLY A 289 -15.60 14.24 -9.55
C GLY A 289 -14.29 14.26 -8.76
N ALA A 290 -13.31 15.06 -9.20
CA ALA A 290 -12.05 15.22 -8.48
C ALA A 290 -12.27 15.98 -7.16
N GLU A 291 -13.07 17.05 -7.16
CA GLU A 291 -13.40 17.81 -5.94
C GLU A 291 -14.10 16.93 -4.90
N ALA A 292 -15.12 16.16 -5.30
CA ALA A 292 -15.81 15.24 -4.40
C ALA A 292 -14.89 14.11 -3.88
N PHE A 293 -14.00 13.59 -4.73
CA PHE A 293 -13.02 12.56 -4.33
C PHE A 293 -12.02 13.09 -3.30
N LEU A 294 -11.45 14.27 -3.52
CA LEU A 294 -10.49 14.88 -2.59
C LEU A 294 -11.17 15.25 -1.26
N ALA A 295 -12.39 15.78 -1.30
CA ALA A 295 -13.19 16.06 -0.11
C ALA A 295 -13.49 14.80 0.70
N TYR A 296 -13.77 13.65 0.05
CA TYR A 296 -13.97 12.38 0.73
C TYR A 296 -12.73 11.94 1.54
N HIS A 297 -11.52 12.24 1.06
CA HIS A 297 -10.26 11.90 1.74
C HIS A 297 -9.76 12.99 2.68
N GLY A 298 -10.51 14.08 2.87
CA GLY A 298 -10.10 15.20 3.73
C GLY A 298 -8.86 15.95 3.21
N THR A 299 -8.57 15.83 1.91
CA THR A 299 -7.47 16.56 1.27
C THR A 299 -8.05 17.77 0.56
N ASP A 300 -7.68 18.97 0.99
CA ASP A 300 -8.05 20.18 0.25
C ASP A 300 -7.22 20.28 -1.03
N SER A 301 -7.84 20.78 -2.10
CA SER A 301 -7.20 21.02 -3.42
C SER A 301 -5.95 21.93 -3.40
N ASN A 302 -5.59 22.45 -2.22
CA ASN A 302 -4.56 23.46 -1.98
C ASN A 302 -3.36 22.97 -1.15
N ASP A 303 -3.36 21.74 -0.64
CA ASP A 303 -2.17 21.19 0.01
C ASP A 303 -1.17 20.76 -1.07
N GLY A 304 -0.36 21.73 -1.49
CA GLY A 304 0.73 21.57 -2.43
C GLY A 304 1.80 20.62 -1.89
N LEU A 305 1.62 19.32 -2.13
CA LEU A 305 2.71 18.36 -2.06
C LEU A 305 3.52 18.50 -3.36
N ALA A 306 4.83 18.73 -3.19
CA ALA A 306 5.82 18.79 -4.25
C ALA A 306 5.56 17.68 -5.28
N THR A 307 5.12 18.09 -6.46
CA THR A 307 5.03 17.25 -7.63
C THR A 307 6.43 16.75 -7.94
N CYS A 308 6.59 15.43 -8.12
CA CYS A 308 7.66 14.94 -8.98
C CYS A 308 7.34 15.48 -10.38
N ALA A 309 7.98 16.59 -10.74
CA ALA A 309 7.92 17.23 -12.05
C ALA A 309 8.98 16.59 -12.93
#